data_AF-A0A3D4EKP7-F1
#
_entry.id   AF-A0A3D4EKP7-F1
#
_cell.length_a   1.000
_cell.length_b   1.000
_cell.length_c   1.000
_cell.angle_alpha   90.00
_cell.angle_beta   90.00
_cell.angle_gamma   90.00
#
_symmetry.space_group_name_H-M   'P 1'
#
loop_
_entity.id
_entity.type
_entity.pdbx_description
1 polymer ?
#
loop_
_entity_poly.entity_id
_entity_poly.type
_entity_poly.pdbx_seq_one_letter_code
_entity_poly.pdbx_strand_id
1 'polypeptide(L)'
;MKTQFKTTYEVIIIGGSYSGLSAAMALGRSLRSVLIIDSGNPCNKQTPHSHNFITHDGEKPHVIAQKAKEQVLNYDTVHFLEDFALSGKKAEN
;
A
#
# COMPACT_ATOMS: atom_id res chain seq x y z
N MET A 1 2.80 19.34 2.66
CA MET A 1 1.83 19.62 1.57
C MET A 1 0.59 18.77 1.82
N LYS A 2 -0.62 19.27 1.55
CA LYS A 2 -1.84 18.47 1.66
C LYS A 2 -1.87 17.48 0.49
N THR A 3 -1.92 16.19 0.76
CA THR A 3 -2.15 15.17 -0.26
C THR A 3 -3.52 15.43 -0.89
N GLN A 4 -3.55 15.88 -2.13
CA GLN A 4 -4.80 16.15 -2.83
C GLN A 4 -5.25 14.88 -3.54
N PHE A 5 -6.28 14.23 -3.00
CA PHE A 5 -6.88 13.07 -3.63
C PHE A 5 -7.52 13.48 -4.96
N LYS A 6 -7.26 12.69 -6.00
CA LYS A 6 -7.91 12.83 -7.30
C LYS A 6 -9.31 12.22 -7.25
N THR A 7 -10.19 12.71 -8.12
CA THR A 7 -11.51 12.11 -8.35
C THR A 7 -11.44 10.79 -9.12
N THR A 8 -10.33 10.54 -9.83
CA THR A 8 -10.07 9.31 -10.58
C THR A 8 -8.63 8.83 -10.41
N TYR A 9 -8.46 7.51 -10.43
CA TYR A 9 -7.16 6.83 -10.40
C TYR A 9 -7.11 5.82 -11.55
N GLU A 10 -5.90 5.56 -12.07
CA GLU A 10 -5.70 4.49 -13.05
C GLU A 10 -5.78 3.11 -12.39
N VAL A 11 -5.31 3.01 -11.14
CA VAL A 11 -5.33 1.78 -10.35
C VAL A 11 -5.73 2.08 -8.91
N ILE A 12 -6.65 1.29 -8.37
CA ILE A 12 -6.96 1.26 -6.94
C ILE A 12 -6.53 -0.11 -6.41
N ILE A 13 -5.69 -0.11 -5.37
CA ILE A 13 -5.21 -1.30 -4.68
C ILE A 13 -5.95 -1.40 -3.35
N ILE A 14 -6.63 -2.52 -3.12
CA ILE A 14 -7.32 -2.81 -1.86
C ILE A 14 -6.42 -3.71 -1.01
N GLY A 15 -5.91 -3.15 0.09
CA GLY A 15 -4.90 -3.75 0.95
C GLY A 15 -3.53 -3.11 0.77
N GLY A 16 -3.02 -2.49 1.82
CA GLY A 16 -1.75 -1.74 1.87
C GLY A 16 -0.67 -2.43 2.70
N SER A 17 -0.70 -3.76 2.76
CA SER A 17 0.39 -4.57 3.33
C SER A 17 1.44 -4.90 2.24
N TYR A 18 2.30 -5.89 2.48
CA TYR A 18 3.47 -6.19 1.65
C TYR A 18 3.16 -6.31 0.14
N SER A 19 2.10 -7.03 -0.22
CA SER A 19 1.72 -7.25 -1.63
C SER A 19 1.25 -5.94 -2.29
N GLY A 20 0.35 -5.21 -1.64
CA GLY A 20 -0.19 -3.96 -2.15
C GLY A 20 0.87 -2.87 -2.28
N LEU A 21 1.75 -2.74 -1.28
CA LEU A 21 2.88 -1.81 -1.32
C LEU A 21 3.88 -2.17 -2.43
N SER A 22 4.16 -3.46 -2.65
CA SER A 22 5.02 -3.92 -3.75
C SER A 22 4.41 -3.60 -5.12
N ALA A 23 3.12 -3.85 -5.31
CA ALA A 23 2.41 -3.48 -6.54
C ALA A 23 2.41 -1.96 -6.77
N ALA A 24 2.14 -1.18 -5.71
CA ALA A 24 2.18 0.27 -5.78
C ALA A 24 3.58 0.82 -6.08
N MET A 25 4.65 0.20 -5.57
CA MET A 25 6.04 0.54 -5.90
C MET A 25 6.28 0.44 -7.40
N ALA A 26 5.90 -0.68 -8.02
CA ALA A 26 6.08 -0.89 -9.46
C ALA A 26 5.28 0.13 -10.29
N LEU A 27 4.03 0.40 -9.90
CA LEU A 27 3.14 1.34 -10.60
C LEU A 27 3.55 2.80 -10.41
N GLY A 28 3.96 3.21 -9.22
CA GLY A 28 4.47 4.55 -8.92
C GLY A 28 5.74 4.87 -9.71
N ARG A 29 6.66 3.90 -9.82
CA ARG A 29 7.84 4.00 -10.70
C ARG A 29 7.48 4.12 -12.19
N SER A 30 6.30 3.62 -12.56
CA SER A 30 5.75 3.72 -13.92
C SER A 30 4.89 4.99 -14.12
N LEU A 31 4.95 5.94 -13.17
CA LEU A 31 4.22 7.21 -13.17
C LEU A 31 2.69 7.04 -13.22
N ARG A 32 2.17 5.87 -12.80
CA ARG A 32 0.74 5.62 -12.74
C ARG A 32 0.10 6.29 -11.54
N SER A 33 -1.11 6.79 -11.71
CA SER A 33 -1.93 7.36 -10.65
C SER A 33 -2.58 6.23 -9.84
N VAL A 34 -2.07 5.99 -8.63
CA VAL A 34 -2.45 4.86 -7.78
C VAL A 34 -3.06 5.33 -6.47
N LEU A 35 -4.15 4.70 -6.05
CA LEU A 35 -4.69 4.82 -4.70
C LEU A 35 -4.57 3.46 -3.98
N ILE A 36 -3.95 3.44 -2.82
CA ILE A 36 -3.98 2.31 -1.89
C ILE A 36 -5.05 2.59 -0.84
N ILE A 37 -5.96 1.64 -0.61
CA ILE A 37 -6.94 1.69 0.48
C ILE A 37 -6.64 0.54 1.43
N ASP A 38 -6.33 0.84 2.69
CA ASP A 38 -5.96 -0.16 3.69
C ASP A 38 -6.65 0.04 5.03
N SER A 39 -7.07 -1.05 5.65
CA SER A 39 -7.80 -1.04 6.93
C SER A 39 -6.91 -1.21 8.16
N GLY A 40 -5.58 -1.26 8.01
CA GLY A 40 -4.65 -1.33 9.13
C GLY A 40 -4.64 -2.67 9.87
N ASN A 41 -5.19 -3.74 9.29
CA ASN A 41 -5.32 -5.05 9.94
C ASN A 41 -4.51 -6.16 9.25
N PRO A 42 -3.16 -6.11 9.26
CA PRO A 42 -2.34 -7.10 8.58
C PRO A 42 -2.43 -8.48 9.27
N CYS A 43 -2.39 -9.55 8.48
CA CYS A 43 -2.56 -10.92 8.96
C CYS A 43 -1.47 -11.38 9.94
N ASN A 44 -0.29 -10.75 9.91
CA ASN A 44 0.87 -11.06 10.76
C ASN A 44 1.04 -10.09 11.94
N LYS A 45 0.02 -9.30 12.29
CA LYS A 45 0.10 -8.29 13.36
C LYS A 45 0.50 -8.84 14.74
N GLN A 46 0.19 -10.12 15.02
CA GLN A 46 0.50 -10.77 16.29
C GLN A 46 1.89 -11.42 16.30
N THR A 47 2.54 -11.53 15.13
CA THR A 47 3.84 -12.18 15.01
C THR A 47 4.93 -11.24 15.51
N PRO A 48 5.81 -11.68 16.43
CA PRO A 48 6.84 -10.81 16.98
C PRO A 48 7.93 -10.47 15.93
N HIS A 49 8.27 -11.41 15.05
CA HIS A 49 9.35 -11.28 14.05
C HIS A 49 8.96 -11.95 12.72
N SER A 50 9.30 -11.31 11.60
CA SER A 50 9.22 -11.91 10.27
C SER A 50 10.52 -12.66 9.97
N HIS A 51 10.42 -13.79 9.28
CA HIS A 51 11.58 -14.60 8.88
C HIS A 51 11.50 -14.99 7.41
N ASN A 52 12.62 -15.45 6.87
CA ASN A 52 12.78 -15.84 5.46
C ASN A 52 12.46 -14.67 4.51
N PHE A 53 12.75 -13.44 4.93
CA PHE A 53 12.62 -12.24 4.13
C PHE A 53 14.01 -11.64 3.95
N ILE A 54 14.57 -11.71 2.74
CA ILE A 54 15.91 -11.20 2.47
C ILE A 54 15.98 -9.72 2.86
N THR A 55 17.11 -9.32 3.48
CA THR A 55 17.35 -7.99 4.10
C THR A 55 16.51 -7.64 5.34
N HIS A 56 15.53 -8.46 5.74
CA HIS A 56 14.65 -8.19 6.89
C HIS A 56 14.43 -9.42 7.80
N ASP A 57 15.32 -10.42 7.76
CA ASP A 57 15.17 -11.61 8.60
C ASP A 57 15.26 -11.23 10.08
N GLY A 58 14.26 -11.66 10.86
CA GLY A 58 14.10 -11.30 12.27
C GLY A 58 13.50 -9.91 12.51
N GLU A 59 13.13 -9.13 11.49
CA GLU A 59 12.56 -7.80 11.70
C GLU A 59 11.07 -7.86 12.06
N LYS A 60 10.62 -6.95 12.94
CA LYS A 60 9.20 -6.87 13.32
C LYS A 60 8.34 -6.55 12.10
N PRO A 61 7.20 -7.24 11.88
CA PRO A 61 6.35 -7.02 10.71
C PRO A 61 5.98 -5.54 10.44
N HIS A 62 5.60 -4.81 11.48
CA HIS A 62 5.20 -3.41 11.35
C HIS A 62 6.34 -2.49 10.91
N VAL A 63 7.59 -2.82 11.28
CA VAL A 63 8.77 -2.03 10.86
C VAL A 63 9.02 -2.22 9.37
N ILE A 64 8.93 -3.45 8.86
CA ILE A 64 9.05 -3.75 7.43
C ILE A 64 7.95 -3.00 6.65
N ALA A 65 6.70 -3.12 7.11
CA ALA A 65 5.56 -2.47 6.48
C ALA A 65 5.69 -0.94 6.47
N GLN A 66 6.14 -0.34 7.58
CA GLN A 66 6.35 1.11 7.69
C GLN A 66 7.43 1.58 6.71
N LYS A 67 8.60 0.92 6.69
CA LYS A 67 9.69 1.24 5.75
C LYS A 67 9.22 1.15 4.30
N ALA A 68 8.50 0.09 3.96
CA ALA A 68 7.94 -0.07 2.62
C ALA A 68 6.94 1.04 2.27
N LYS A 69 6.04 1.40 3.20
CA LYS A 69 5.08 2.49 3.02
C LYS A 69 5.78 3.84 2.81
N GLU A 70 6.78 4.16 3.62
CA GLU A 70 7.59 5.38 3.47
C GLU A 70 8.27 5.44 2.08
N GLN A 71 8.86 4.34 1.63
CA GLN A 71 9.48 4.27 0.31
C GLN A 71 8.48 4.44 -0.85
N VAL A 72 7.31 3.82 -0.74
CA VAL A 72 6.23 3.90 -1.74
C VAL A 72 5.62 5.30 -1.80
N LEU A 73 5.52 5.99 -0.66
CA LEU A 73 4.96 7.34 -0.60
C LEU A 73 5.91 8.45 -1.04
N ASN A 74 7.17 8.12 -1.39
CA ASN A 74 8.06 9.05 -2.06
C ASN A 74 7.67 9.31 -3.53
N TYR A 75 6.76 8.52 -4.10
CA TYR A 75 6.24 8.75 -5.45
C TYR A 75 4.95 9.57 -5.36
N ASP A 76 4.97 10.80 -5.85
CA ASP A 76 3.83 11.74 -5.79
C ASP A 76 2.55 11.21 -6.48
N THR A 77 2.67 10.21 -7.35
CA THR A 77 1.52 9.59 -8.04
C THR A 77 0.85 8.49 -7.22
N VAL A 78 1.40 8.13 -6.07
CA VAL A 78 0.85 7.10 -5.18
C VAL A 78 0.26 7.75 -3.94
N HIS A 79 -1.03 7.54 -3.72
CA HIS A 79 -1.74 8.00 -2.55
C HIS A 79 -2.15 6.83 -1.66
N PHE A 80 -2.20 7.06 -0.34
CA PHE A 80 -2.63 6.07 0.64
C PHE A 80 -3.80 6.63 1.44
N LEU A 81 -4.85 5.83 1.54
CA LEU A 81 -6.04 6.10 2.33
C LEU A 81 -6.20 4.99 3.36
N GLU A 82 -6.24 5.38 4.64
CA GLU A 82 -6.57 4.47 5.73
C GLU A 82 -8.09 4.40 5.86
N ASP A 83 -8.69 3.37 5.25
CA ASP A 83 -10.13 3.17 5.18
C ASP A 83 -10.44 1.72 4.82
N PHE A 84 -11.72 1.33 4.90
CA PHE A 84 -12.21 0.00 4.57
C PHE A 84 -13.08 0.03 3.32
N ALA A 85 -12.60 -0.57 2.24
CA ALA A 85 -13.39 -0.71 1.01
C ALA A 85 -14.54 -1.71 1.22
N LEU A 86 -15.78 -1.21 1.20
CA LEU A 86 -16.99 -2.01 1.45
C LEU A 86 -17.45 -2.81 0.23
N SER A 87 -17.34 -2.24 -0.97
CA SER A 87 -17.76 -2.90 -2.21
C SER A 87 -17.03 -2.32 -3.42
N GLY A 88 -17.02 -3.09 -4.51
CA GLY A 88 -16.54 -2.66 -5.82
C GLY A 88 -17.53 -3.10 -6.89
N LYS A 89 -17.93 -2.18 -7.76
CA LYS A 89 -18.82 -2.46 -8.89
C LYS A 89 -18.12 -2.09 -10.19
N LYS A 90 -18.26 -2.93 -11.22
CA LYS A 90 -17.89 -2.55 -12.58
C LYS A 90 -18.77 -1.37 -13.02
N ALA A 91 -18.16 -0.24 -13.37
CA ALA A 91 -18.88 0.84 -14.02
C ALA A 91 -19.30 0.40 -15.43
N GLU A 92 -20.50 0.77 -15.85
CA GLU A 92 -20.88 0.70 -17.26
C GLU A 92 -20.16 1.86 -17.96
N ASN A 93 -19.49 1.55 -19.06
CA ASN A 93 -18.76 2.54 -19.87
C ASN A 93 -19.72 3.34 -20.73
#